data_AF-A0A8R1I9C0-F1
#
_entry.id   AF-A0A8R1I9C0-F1
#
_cell.length_a   1.000
_cell.length_b   1.000
_cell.length_c   1.000
_cell.angle_alpha   90.00
_cell.angle_beta   90.00
_cell.angle_gamma   90.00
#
_symmetry.space_group_name_H-M   'P 1'
#
loop_
_entity.id
_entity.type
_entity.pdbx_description
1 polymer ?
#
loop_
_entity_poly.entity_id
_entity_poly.type
_entity_poly.pdbx_seq_one_letter_code
_entity_poly.pdbx_strand_id
1 'polypeptide(L)'
;MKSSPHRPSIELLFKRGLGSAEIARRLQISSSTVRILRRHFAGGPFILQQDWAPSHGSRSTLAVLEAHFPGFLDKNLWPASSPDLNPMDFSVWGMLEGKIAGKVFATVDDLKAALEVAWASIDDGYLRRTVNSLEPDFLGVNIVIEGSDVKFTGLIVKLLFELKNNYFGWYDSMSSLDDGKPEDLIKLKSTFDRNNSNPAKPIEWFRSMDVDVTVRVCNIRAEMLIYSPAIEPLFDPEKVPVVFIEEVAVEVKKTKTQALIQVGVSPACAYLDKSASGTDPGCITLSGFQFRGHAMYSAKEVAWNMGLVEYGWIMEILVGDIAGTLDFPSHALVLHQILETLLLFILSPDDATKVPDRMQFCQHGQLTKACSVAGKKKNEPLAACRTEEAMKYRQIRISVDSVDLTFAEEKTILKTT
;
A
#
# COMPACT_ATOMS: atom_id res chain seq x y z
N MET A 1 27.76 10.34 -53.99
CA MET A 1 28.43 9.05 -53.73
C MET A 1 27.39 7.94 -53.93
N LYS A 2 27.77 6.90 -54.68
CA LYS A 2 26.93 5.92 -55.41
C LYS A 2 25.69 5.41 -54.66
N SER A 3 24.53 5.51 -55.32
CA SER A 3 23.34 4.72 -55.05
C SER A 3 23.66 3.24 -55.22
N SER A 4 23.62 2.46 -54.14
CA SER A 4 23.79 1.01 -54.19
C SER A 4 22.50 0.36 -54.72
N PRO A 5 22.54 -0.39 -55.84
CA PRO A 5 21.40 -1.14 -56.35
C PRO A 5 21.40 -2.51 -55.66
N HIS A 6 20.54 -2.70 -54.66
CA HIS A 6 20.02 -3.99 -54.14
C HIS A 6 19.55 -3.84 -52.68
N ARG A 7 18.63 -2.91 -52.42
CA ARG A 7 17.85 -2.90 -51.19
C ARG A 7 16.44 -3.36 -51.54
N PRO A 8 15.98 -4.55 -51.14
CA PRO A 8 14.58 -4.90 -51.32
C PRO A 8 13.73 -3.98 -50.43
N SER A 9 12.71 -3.34 -51.01
CA SER A 9 11.68 -2.66 -50.25
C SER A 9 10.93 -3.68 -49.37
N ILE A 10 10.35 -3.22 -48.25
CA ILE A 10 9.59 -4.02 -47.28
C ILE A 10 8.54 -4.96 -47.93
N GLU A 11 7.94 -4.56 -49.05
CA GLU A 11 7.02 -5.40 -49.82
C GLU A 11 7.65 -6.65 -50.43
N LEU A 12 8.96 -6.64 -50.71
CA LEU A 12 9.68 -7.74 -51.35
C LEU A 12 10.03 -8.86 -50.36
N LEU A 13 10.08 -8.56 -49.05
CA LEU A 13 10.20 -9.56 -47.98
C LEU A 13 8.86 -10.25 -47.69
N PHE A 14 7.74 -9.52 -47.79
CA PHE A 14 6.39 -10.09 -47.72
C PHE A 14 6.01 -10.90 -48.98
N LYS A 15 6.44 -10.47 -50.19
CA LYS A 15 6.20 -11.20 -51.45
C LYS A 15 7.00 -12.50 -51.59
N ARG A 16 8.07 -12.70 -50.81
CA ARG A 16 8.87 -13.95 -50.82
C ARG A 16 8.30 -15.06 -49.93
N GLY A 17 7.09 -14.90 -49.39
CA GLY A 17 6.38 -15.98 -48.71
C GLY A 17 7.00 -16.42 -47.37
N LEU A 18 7.87 -15.61 -46.77
CA LEU A 18 8.36 -15.86 -45.42
C LEU A 18 7.33 -15.34 -44.43
N GLY A 19 6.34 -16.18 -44.12
CA GLY A 19 5.35 -15.89 -43.10
C GLY A 19 6.00 -15.63 -41.74
N SER A 20 5.31 -14.90 -40.88
CA SER A 20 5.65 -14.63 -39.47
C SER A 20 6.06 -15.89 -38.69
N ALA A 21 5.61 -17.07 -39.13
CA ALA A 21 6.01 -18.39 -38.61
C ALA A 21 7.48 -18.78 -38.85
N GLU A 22 8.13 -18.34 -39.94
CA GLU A 22 9.55 -18.65 -40.20
C GLU A 22 10.48 -17.73 -39.39
N ILE A 23 10.07 -16.48 -39.18
CA ILE A 23 10.78 -15.51 -38.34
C ILE A 23 10.73 -15.94 -36.86
N ALA A 24 9.57 -16.43 -36.39
CA ALA A 24 9.42 -17.07 -35.08
C ALA A 24 10.29 -18.33 -34.93
N ARG A 25 10.48 -19.11 -36.01
CA ARG A 25 11.34 -20.30 -36.02
C ARG A 25 12.83 -19.97 -35.84
N ARG A 26 13.29 -18.83 -36.36
CA ARG A 26 14.69 -18.37 -36.21
C ARG A 26 15.01 -17.79 -34.84
N LEU A 27 13.99 -17.40 -34.07
CA LEU A 27 14.14 -16.82 -32.72
C LEU A 27 13.86 -17.82 -31.60
N GLN A 28 13.57 -19.09 -31.94
CA GLN A 28 13.20 -20.17 -31.01
C GLN A 28 11.94 -19.90 -30.15
N ILE A 29 11.31 -18.73 -30.23
CA ILE A 29 9.99 -18.46 -29.65
C ILE A 29 8.92 -18.96 -30.63
N SER A 30 8.64 -20.26 -30.57
CA SER A 30 7.59 -20.86 -31.40
C SER A 30 6.22 -20.25 -31.10
N SER A 31 5.31 -20.22 -32.08
CA SER A 31 3.90 -19.86 -31.86
C SER A 31 3.23 -20.75 -30.79
N SER A 32 3.70 -21.99 -30.63
CA SER A 32 3.35 -22.87 -29.51
C SER A 32 3.77 -22.32 -28.15
N THR A 33 4.96 -21.71 -28.03
CA THR A 33 5.45 -21.08 -26.80
C THR A 33 4.51 -19.96 -26.36
N VAL A 34 4.13 -19.06 -27.27
CA VAL A 34 3.18 -17.96 -26.99
C VAL A 34 1.82 -18.51 -26.55
N ARG A 35 1.32 -19.57 -27.20
CA ARG A 35 0.07 -20.22 -26.83
C ARG A 35 0.15 -20.89 -25.46
N ILE A 36 1.27 -21.53 -25.13
CA ILE A 36 1.52 -22.13 -23.80
C ILE A 36 1.55 -21.04 -22.74
N LEU A 37 2.25 -19.94 -22.97
CA LEU A 37 2.34 -18.81 -22.03
C LEU A 37 0.97 -18.18 -21.78
N ARG A 38 0.20 -17.90 -22.85
CA ARG A 38 -1.17 -17.35 -22.72
C ARG A 38 -2.10 -18.29 -21.93
N ARG A 39 -1.96 -19.60 -22.12
CA ARG A 39 -2.72 -20.60 -21.37
C ARG A 39 -2.28 -20.68 -19.91
N HIS A 40 -0.97 -20.66 -19.67
CA HIS A 40 -0.37 -20.73 -18.33
C HIS A 40 -0.81 -19.55 -17.46
N PHE A 41 -0.79 -18.34 -18.02
CA PHE A 41 -1.23 -17.14 -17.31
C PHE A 41 -2.74 -16.89 -17.39
N ALA A 42 -3.54 -17.87 -17.86
CA ALA A 42 -5.00 -17.78 -17.99
C ALA A 42 -5.49 -16.51 -18.73
N GLY A 43 -4.72 -16.04 -19.71
CA GLY A 43 -5.02 -14.80 -20.44
C GLY A 43 -4.73 -13.49 -19.68
N GLY A 44 -4.13 -13.56 -18.48
CA GLY A 44 -3.62 -12.38 -17.77
C GLY A 44 -2.43 -11.72 -18.49
N PRO A 45 -2.19 -10.41 -18.28
CA PRO A 45 -1.05 -9.73 -18.85
C PRO A 45 0.26 -10.23 -18.22
N PHE A 46 1.31 -10.33 -19.02
CA PHE A 46 2.66 -10.72 -18.60
C PHE A 46 3.69 -9.89 -19.39
N ILE A 47 4.83 -9.60 -18.77
CA ILE A 47 5.93 -8.92 -19.45
C ILE A 47 7.05 -9.92 -19.73
N LEU A 48 7.56 -9.87 -20.96
CA LEU A 48 8.81 -10.56 -21.28
C LEU A 48 10.01 -9.69 -20.85
N GLN A 49 10.79 -10.19 -19.91
CA GLN A 49 12.11 -9.68 -19.58
C GLN A 49 13.15 -10.49 -20.38
N GLN A 50 14.04 -9.79 -21.10
CA GLN A 50 15.18 -10.38 -21.81
C GLN A 50 16.35 -9.39 -21.79
N ASP A 51 17.57 -9.88 -21.95
CA ASP A 51 18.74 -9.03 -22.17
C ASP A 51 18.75 -8.46 -23.61
N TRP A 52 19.47 -7.35 -23.81
CA TRP A 52 19.54 -6.66 -25.10
C TRP A 52 20.77 -7.04 -25.92
N ALA A 53 21.13 -8.33 -25.92
CA ALA A 53 22.11 -8.87 -26.85
C ALA A 53 21.73 -8.52 -28.31
N PRO A 54 22.68 -8.39 -29.25
CA PRO A 54 22.40 -7.93 -30.62
C PRO A 54 21.31 -8.74 -31.36
N SER A 55 21.17 -10.04 -31.05
CA SER A 55 20.12 -10.91 -31.55
C SER A 55 18.73 -10.52 -31.02
N HIS A 56 18.62 -10.14 -29.74
CA HIS A 56 17.36 -9.78 -29.09
C HIS A 56 16.88 -8.39 -29.52
N GLY A 57 17.79 -7.48 -29.85
CA GLY A 57 17.49 -6.17 -30.42
C GLY A 57 17.31 -6.13 -31.95
N SER A 58 17.31 -7.28 -32.62
CA SER A 58 17.14 -7.32 -34.08
C SER A 58 15.72 -6.93 -34.49
N ARG A 59 15.58 -6.29 -35.66
CA ARG A 59 14.26 -5.88 -36.19
C ARG A 59 13.29 -7.06 -36.33
N SER A 60 13.80 -8.23 -36.69
CA SER A 60 13.02 -9.47 -36.76
C SER A 60 12.50 -9.92 -35.39
N THR A 61 13.28 -9.74 -34.33
CA THR A 61 12.89 -10.09 -32.96
C THR A 61 11.80 -9.18 -32.46
N LEU A 62 11.99 -7.86 -32.60
CA LEU A 62 11.02 -6.87 -32.15
C LEU A 62 9.65 -7.06 -32.81
N ALA A 63 9.62 -7.35 -34.12
CA ALA A 63 8.36 -7.61 -34.83
C ALA A 63 7.59 -8.83 -34.27
N VAL A 64 8.29 -9.87 -33.79
CA VAL A 64 7.66 -11.02 -33.13
C VAL A 64 7.17 -10.64 -31.72
N LEU A 65 7.97 -9.88 -30.98
CA LEU A 65 7.60 -9.44 -29.63
C LEU A 65 6.34 -8.58 -29.65
N GLU A 66 6.30 -7.55 -30.50
CA GLU A 66 5.16 -6.65 -30.71
C GLU A 66 3.89 -7.40 -31.14
N ALA A 67 4.02 -8.44 -31.96
CA ALA A 67 2.86 -9.19 -32.46
C ALA A 67 2.27 -10.18 -31.44
N HIS A 68 3.07 -10.68 -30.50
CA HIS A 68 2.70 -11.85 -29.71
C HIS A 68 2.67 -11.64 -28.20
N PHE A 69 3.47 -10.72 -27.68
CA PHE A 69 3.59 -10.44 -26.26
C PHE A 69 2.78 -9.19 -25.90
N PRO A 70 2.03 -9.20 -24.80
CA PRO A 70 1.28 -8.02 -24.37
C PRO A 70 2.20 -6.90 -23.82
N GLY A 71 3.46 -7.21 -23.52
CA GLY A 71 4.52 -6.25 -23.19
C GLY A 71 5.89 -6.93 -23.08
N PHE A 72 6.96 -6.18 -23.31
CA PHE A 72 8.34 -6.60 -23.10
C PHE A 72 9.20 -5.42 -22.65
N LEU A 73 10.31 -5.69 -21.95
CA LEU A 73 11.21 -4.64 -21.49
C LEU A 73 12.06 -4.12 -22.63
N ASP A 74 11.87 -2.84 -22.97
CA ASP A 74 12.63 -2.19 -24.04
C ASP A 74 14.11 -1.95 -23.66
N LYS A 75 14.91 -1.54 -24.65
CA LYS A 75 16.36 -1.32 -24.48
C LYS A 75 16.69 -0.20 -23.50
N ASN A 76 15.78 0.77 -23.33
CA ASN A 76 15.99 1.90 -22.44
C ASN A 76 15.63 1.56 -20.99
N LEU A 77 14.74 0.58 -20.79
CA LEU A 77 14.32 0.10 -19.47
C LEU A 77 15.24 -0.98 -18.89
N TRP A 78 15.85 -1.82 -19.73
CA TRP A 78 16.77 -2.85 -19.25
C TRP A 78 18.24 -2.39 -19.33
N PRO A 79 18.95 -2.28 -18.19
CA PRO A 79 20.32 -1.82 -18.18
C PRO A 79 21.27 -2.83 -18.85
N ALA A 80 22.25 -2.29 -19.59
CA ALA A 80 23.24 -3.10 -20.26
C ALA A 80 24.20 -3.73 -19.22
N SER A 81 24.54 -5.01 -19.43
CA SER A 81 25.46 -5.77 -18.57
C SER A 81 25.01 -5.91 -17.12
N SER A 82 23.71 -6.11 -16.88
CA SER A 82 23.14 -6.29 -15.54
C SER A 82 22.60 -7.71 -15.29
N PRO A 83 23.47 -8.73 -15.19
CA PRO A 83 23.05 -10.10 -14.86
C PRO A 83 22.53 -10.21 -13.41
N ASP A 84 22.94 -9.29 -12.54
CA ASP A 84 22.48 -9.13 -11.15
C ASP A 84 20.99 -8.80 -11.05
N LEU A 85 20.41 -8.19 -12.09
CA LEU A 85 18.98 -7.88 -12.16
C LEU A 85 18.15 -8.97 -12.85
N ASN A 86 18.79 -9.99 -13.45
CA ASN A 86 18.11 -11.06 -14.16
C ASN A 86 17.97 -12.33 -13.29
N PRO A 87 16.75 -12.70 -12.84
CA PRO A 87 16.51 -13.92 -12.06
C PRO A 87 17.09 -15.20 -12.66
N MET A 88 17.15 -15.27 -14.00
CA MET A 88 17.77 -16.38 -14.69
C MET A 88 19.27 -16.45 -14.43
N ASP A 89 19.97 -15.32 -14.51
CA ASP A 89 21.43 -15.25 -14.43
C ASP A 89 21.93 -15.29 -12.98
N PHE A 90 21.36 -14.50 -12.07
CA PHE A 90 21.86 -14.46 -10.69
C PHE A 90 21.47 -15.68 -9.85
N SER A 91 20.57 -16.55 -10.32
CA SER A 91 20.02 -17.64 -9.50
C SER A 91 19.65 -18.92 -10.25
N VAL A 92 18.74 -18.87 -11.23
CA VAL A 92 18.16 -20.10 -11.80
C VAL A 92 19.19 -20.93 -12.55
N TRP A 93 20.07 -20.29 -13.34
CA TRP A 93 21.13 -21.00 -14.05
C TRP A 93 22.11 -21.68 -13.09
N GLY A 94 22.56 -20.96 -12.05
CA GLY A 94 23.42 -21.55 -11.02
C GLY A 94 22.80 -22.74 -10.30
N MET A 95 21.48 -22.71 -10.05
CA MET A 95 20.77 -23.85 -9.47
C MET A 95 20.71 -25.06 -10.42
N LEU A 96 20.45 -24.84 -11.71
CA LEU A 96 20.43 -25.90 -12.72
C LEU A 96 21.81 -26.53 -12.87
N GLU A 97 22.85 -25.71 -13.02
CA GLU A 97 24.25 -26.14 -13.07
C GLU A 97 24.62 -26.96 -11.83
N GLY A 98 24.27 -26.48 -10.63
CA GLY A 98 24.52 -27.20 -9.38
C GLY A 98 23.85 -28.59 -9.32
N LYS A 99 22.65 -28.75 -9.89
CA LYS A 99 21.93 -30.04 -9.93
C LYS A 99 22.54 -31.06 -10.91
N ILE A 100 23.25 -30.58 -11.93
CA ILE A 100 23.93 -31.44 -12.91
C ILE A 100 25.45 -31.49 -12.71
N ALA A 101 25.99 -30.71 -11.77
CA ALA A 101 27.40 -30.66 -11.45
C ALA A 101 27.95 -32.04 -11.10
N GLY A 102 29.16 -32.33 -11.60
CA GLY A 102 29.83 -33.62 -11.39
C GLY A 102 29.32 -34.78 -12.27
N LYS A 103 28.31 -34.55 -13.13
CA LYS A 103 27.87 -35.52 -14.14
C LYS A 103 28.61 -35.30 -15.45
N VAL A 104 28.96 -36.38 -16.14
CA VAL A 104 29.51 -36.35 -17.49
C VAL A 104 28.43 -36.83 -18.45
N PHE A 105 28.18 -36.06 -19.50
CA PHE A 105 27.17 -36.37 -20.51
C PHE A 105 27.87 -36.74 -21.81
N ALA A 106 27.49 -37.88 -22.40
CA ALA A 106 28.10 -38.39 -23.62
C ALA A 106 27.58 -37.66 -24.87
N THR A 107 26.33 -37.20 -24.83
CA THR A 107 25.69 -36.48 -25.93
C THR A 107 24.99 -35.19 -25.45
N VAL A 108 24.70 -34.30 -26.41
CA VAL A 108 23.90 -33.09 -26.16
C VAL A 108 22.48 -33.44 -25.69
N ASP A 109 21.92 -34.56 -26.16
CA ASP A 109 20.57 -34.97 -25.79
C ASP A 109 20.53 -35.51 -24.34
N ASP A 110 21.59 -36.19 -23.89
CA ASP A 110 21.73 -36.59 -22.48
C ASP A 110 21.79 -35.37 -21.56
N LEU A 111 22.50 -34.32 -21.97
CA LEU A 111 22.57 -33.05 -21.23
C LEU A 111 21.20 -32.36 -21.19
N LYS A 112 20.47 -32.29 -22.31
CA LYS A 112 19.11 -31.72 -22.36
C LYS A 112 18.16 -32.47 -21.44
N ALA A 113 18.15 -33.80 -21.50
CA ALA A 113 17.30 -34.63 -20.65
C ALA A 113 17.61 -34.41 -19.16
N ALA A 114 18.90 -34.30 -18.80
CA ALA A 114 19.29 -34.00 -17.43
C ALA A 114 18.86 -32.60 -16.97
N LEU A 115 18.92 -31.59 -17.84
CA LEU A 115 18.44 -30.23 -17.56
C LEU A 115 16.91 -30.17 -17.44
N GLU A 116 16.16 -30.92 -18.24
CA GLU A 116 14.69 -31.01 -18.14
C GLU A 116 14.26 -31.63 -16.80
N VAL A 117 14.94 -32.69 -16.35
CA VAL A 117 14.72 -33.29 -15.03
C VAL A 117 15.09 -32.31 -13.92
N ALA A 118 16.23 -31.62 -14.06
CA ALA A 118 16.66 -30.62 -13.08
C ALA A 118 15.64 -29.48 -12.98
N TRP A 119 15.15 -28.95 -14.10
CA TRP A 119 14.13 -27.91 -14.18
C TRP A 119 12.81 -28.35 -13.54
N ALA A 120 12.32 -29.54 -13.87
CA ALA A 120 11.09 -30.09 -13.31
C ALA A 120 11.17 -30.31 -11.78
N SER A 121 12.38 -30.41 -11.22
CA SER A 121 12.62 -30.53 -9.78
C SER A 121 12.75 -29.20 -9.04
N ILE A 122 12.73 -28.06 -9.74
CA ILE A 122 12.74 -26.74 -9.11
C ILE A 122 11.36 -26.47 -8.54
N ASP A 123 11.32 -26.10 -7.26
CA ASP A 123 10.10 -25.72 -6.57
C ASP A 123 9.57 -24.37 -7.07
N ASP A 124 8.28 -24.27 -7.36
CA ASP A 124 7.63 -23.00 -7.75
C ASP A 124 7.83 -21.90 -6.69
N GLY A 125 7.88 -22.28 -5.41
CA GLY A 125 8.18 -21.37 -4.31
C GLY A 125 9.60 -20.80 -4.38
N TYR A 126 10.58 -21.57 -4.86
CA TYR A 126 11.93 -21.09 -5.12
C TYR A 126 11.94 -20.00 -6.20
N LEU A 127 11.34 -20.28 -7.36
CA LEU A 127 11.26 -19.31 -8.46
C LEU A 127 10.58 -18.02 -8.03
N ARG A 128 9.51 -18.12 -7.24
CA ARG A 128 8.82 -16.96 -6.65
C ARG A 128 9.73 -16.15 -5.73
N ARG A 129 10.51 -16.79 -4.86
CA ARG A 129 11.44 -16.07 -3.98
C ARG A 129 12.52 -15.35 -4.77
N THR A 130 13.07 -15.98 -5.80
CA THR A 130 14.08 -15.40 -6.67
C THR A 130 13.57 -14.15 -7.41
N VAL A 131 12.38 -14.20 -8.00
CA VAL A 131 11.80 -12.99 -8.64
C VAL A 131 11.51 -11.91 -7.59
N ASN A 132 11.09 -12.31 -6.40
CA ASN A 132 10.76 -11.40 -5.31
C ASN A 132 11.97 -10.85 -4.54
N SER A 133 13.18 -11.33 -4.80
CA SER A 133 14.41 -10.91 -4.11
C SER A 133 15.09 -9.70 -4.76
N LEU A 134 14.56 -9.22 -5.89
CA LEU A 134 15.00 -7.95 -6.47
C LEU A 134 14.80 -6.83 -5.45
N GLU A 135 15.80 -5.95 -5.37
CA GLU A 135 15.75 -4.80 -4.46
C GLU A 135 14.55 -3.90 -4.82
N PRO A 136 13.80 -3.44 -3.81
CA PRO A 136 12.70 -2.52 -4.03
C PRO A 136 13.21 -1.15 -4.44
N ASP A 137 12.40 -0.43 -5.22
CA ASP A 137 12.59 1.00 -5.43
C ASP A 137 12.27 1.76 -4.12
N PHE A 138 12.88 2.91 -3.90
CA PHE A 138 12.71 3.68 -2.65
C PHE A 138 12.06 5.03 -2.90
N LEU A 139 11.00 5.33 -2.14
CA LEU A 139 10.36 6.64 -2.08
C LEU A 139 10.45 7.21 -0.67
N GLY A 140 11.29 8.23 -0.50
CA GLY A 140 11.39 9.00 0.75
C GLY A 140 10.64 10.32 0.65
N VAL A 141 9.74 10.59 1.58
CA VAL A 141 9.01 11.85 1.72
C VAL A 141 9.24 12.40 3.12
N ASN A 142 9.82 13.59 3.22
CA ASN A 142 10.02 14.29 4.48
C ASN A 142 9.34 15.65 4.41
N ILE A 143 8.36 15.86 5.30
CA ILE A 143 7.58 17.09 5.40
C ILE A 143 7.77 17.64 6.81
N VAL A 144 8.20 18.89 6.91
CA VAL A 144 8.30 19.63 8.17
C VAL A 144 7.46 20.90 8.05
N ILE A 145 6.53 21.07 8.97
CA ILE A 145 5.66 22.25 9.08
C ILE A 145 6.04 22.96 10.37
N GLU A 146 6.67 24.13 10.25
CA GLU A 146 7.08 24.95 11.39
C GLU A 146 6.00 26.00 11.70
N GLY A 147 5.56 26.06 12.96
CA GLY A 147 4.65 27.09 13.46
C GLY A 147 3.23 26.94 12.93
N SER A 148 2.34 26.35 13.73
CA SER A 148 0.96 26.06 13.31
C SER A 148 -0.06 26.66 14.28
N ASP A 149 -0.91 27.58 13.81
CA ASP A 149 -2.14 27.97 14.51
C ASP A 149 -3.31 27.17 13.93
N VAL A 150 -3.86 26.27 14.74
CA VAL A 150 -4.88 25.30 14.33
C VAL A 150 -6.19 25.63 15.02
N LYS A 151 -7.27 25.75 14.24
CA LYS A 151 -8.63 25.77 14.80
C LYS A 151 -9.13 24.34 14.86
N PHE A 152 -9.08 23.74 16.04
CA PHE A 152 -9.42 22.33 16.22
C PHE A 152 -10.93 22.14 16.30
N THR A 153 -11.45 21.30 15.40
CA THR A 153 -12.88 20.95 15.30
C THR A 153 -13.00 19.48 14.88
N GLY A 154 -14.13 18.85 15.21
CA GLY A 154 -14.43 17.49 14.77
C GLY A 154 -14.41 17.32 13.25
N LEU A 155 -14.57 18.40 12.47
CA LEU A 155 -14.40 18.37 11.01
C LEU A 155 -12.99 17.97 10.58
N ILE A 156 -11.94 18.42 11.28
CA ILE A 156 -10.56 18.03 10.96
C ILE A 156 -10.38 16.53 11.19
N VAL A 157 -10.91 16.02 12.31
CA VAL A 157 -10.87 14.58 12.62
C VAL A 157 -11.61 13.78 11.56
N LYS A 158 -12.80 14.23 11.16
CA LYS A 158 -13.59 13.60 10.09
C LYS A 158 -12.85 13.61 8.76
N LEU A 159 -12.28 14.75 8.35
CA LEU A 159 -11.48 14.87 7.12
C LEU A 159 -10.30 13.88 7.12
N LEU A 160 -9.61 13.71 8.24
CA LEU A 160 -8.53 12.74 8.35
C LEU A 160 -9.03 11.29 8.21
N PHE A 161 -10.16 10.95 8.83
CA PHE A 161 -10.78 9.62 8.66
C PHE A 161 -11.22 9.37 7.22
N GLU A 162 -11.81 10.36 6.56
CA GLU A 162 -12.28 10.26 5.19
C GLU A 162 -11.13 10.22 4.19
N LEU A 163 -10.10 11.05 4.36
CA LEU A 163 -8.86 11.00 3.59
C LEU A 163 -8.24 9.60 3.69
N LYS A 164 -8.15 9.06 4.91
CA LYS A 164 -7.68 7.69 5.15
C LYS A 164 -8.54 6.66 4.42
N ASN A 165 -9.86 6.78 4.50
CA ASN A 165 -10.76 5.79 3.89
C ASN A 165 -10.76 5.86 2.35
N ASN A 166 -10.51 7.05 1.79
CA ASN A 166 -10.49 7.28 0.34
C ASN A 166 -9.15 6.96 -0.31
N TYR A 167 -8.02 7.32 0.31
CA TYR A 167 -6.68 7.15 -0.27
C TYR A 167 -5.92 5.94 0.24
N PHE A 168 -6.10 5.57 1.51
CA PHE A 168 -5.40 4.44 2.14
C PHE A 168 -6.37 3.28 2.46
N GLY A 169 -7.55 3.28 1.84
CA GLY A 169 -8.59 2.26 2.01
C GLY A 169 -8.30 0.94 1.27
N TRP A 170 -9.25 0.00 1.31
CA TRP A 170 -9.10 -1.32 0.66
C TRP A 170 -9.04 -1.30 -0.87
N TYR A 171 -9.35 -0.15 -1.46
CA TYR A 171 -9.28 0.08 -2.89
C TYR A 171 -8.18 1.11 -3.11
N ASP A 172 -6.96 0.62 -3.32
CA ASP A 172 -5.79 1.39 -3.74
C ASP A 172 -5.96 1.92 -5.19
N SER A 173 -7.21 2.22 -5.58
CA SER A 173 -7.63 2.59 -6.93
C SER A 173 -8.60 3.76 -6.84
N MET A 174 -8.23 4.87 -7.46
CA MET A 174 -9.06 6.07 -7.59
C MET A 174 -10.34 5.73 -8.36
N SER A 175 -11.48 5.69 -7.67
CA SER A 175 -12.78 5.59 -8.32
C SER A 175 -13.19 6.97 -8.81
N SER A 176 -13.31 7.13 -10.13
CA SER A 176 -13.84 8.35 -10.73
C SER A 176 -15.32 8.51 -10.38
N LEU A 177 -15.80 9.75 -10.23
CA LEU A 177 -17.20 10.04 -9.90
C LEU A 177 -18.18 9.68 -11.04
N ASP A 178 -17.65 9.46 -12.25
CA ASP A 178 -18.43 9.24 -13.48
C ASP A 178 -18.53 7.76 -13.89
N ASP A 179 -17.80 6.85 -13.24
CA ASP A 179 -17.86 5.43 -13.58
C ASP A 179 -19.13 4.80 -12.98
N GLY A 180 -20.09 4.50 -13.84
CA GLY A 180 -21.21 3.63 -13.54
C GLY A 180 -20.76 2.30 -12.93
N LYS A 181 -21.70 1.62 -12.24
CA LYS A 181 -21.48 0.38 -11.47
C LYS A 181 -20.39 -0.51 -12.08
N PRO A 182 -19.37 -0.95 -11.32
CA PRO A 182 -18.24 -1.68 -11.87
C PRO A 182 -18.71 -3.03 -12.42
N GLU A 183 -18.87 -3.12 -13.75
CA GLU A 183 -19.44 -4.29 -14.42
C GLU A 183 -18.51 -5.51 -14.42
N ASP A 184 -17.24 -5.36 -14.02
CA ASP A 184 -16.25 -6.44 -14.02
C ASP A 184 -15.60 -6.64 -12.64
N LEU A 185 -16.23 -7.51 -11.85
CA LEU A 185 -15.92 -7.86 -10.45
C LEU A 185 -14.49 -8.44 -10.20
N ILE A 186 -13.74 -8.74 -11.26
CA ILE A 186 -12.37 -9.31 -11.22
C ILE A 186 -11.30 -8.20 -11.35
N LYS A 187 -11.66 -7.02 -11.87
CA LYS A 187 -10.72 -5.92 -12.16
C LYS A 187 -10.22 -5.17 -10.91
N LEU A 188 -10.94 -5.26 -9.79
CA LEU A 188 -10.74 -4.36 -8.64
C LEU A 188 -9.58 -4.74 -7.70
N LYS A 189 -9.05 -5.97 -7.79
CA LYS A 189 -7.89 -6.42 -6.97
C LYS A 189 -6.72 -6.96 -7.79
N SER A 190 -6.86 -7.02 -9.11
CA SER A 190 -5.68 -7.21 -9.97
C SER A 190 -4.90 -5.91 -9.97
N THR A 191 -3.63 -5.95 -9.58
CA THR A 191 -2.63 -4.88 -9.83
C THR A 191 -2.51 -4.52 -11.32
N PHE A 192 -3.26 -5.21 -12.17
CA PHE A 192 -3.20 -5.19 -13.61
C PHE A 192 -4.54 -4.75 -14.18
N ASP A 193 -4.66 -3.44 -14.39
CA ASP A 193 -5.73 -2.90 -15.22
C ASP A 193 -5.61 -3.50 -16.63
N ARG A 194 -6.67 -4.20 -17.04
CA ARG A 194 -6.79 -4.92 -18.32
C ARG A 194 -7.14 -3.96 -19.47
N ASN A 195 -7.59 -2.73 -19.16
CA ASN A 195 -8.08 -1.76 -20.12
C ASN A 195 -7.22 -0.49 -20.21
N ASN A 196 -6.18 -0.34 -19.39
CA ASN A 196 -5.23 0.76 -19.57
C ASN A 196 -4.48 0.53 -20.89
N SER A 197 -4.91 1.27 -21.92
CA SER A 197 -4.42 1.22 -23.30
C SER A 197 -3.01 1.77 -23.46
N ASN A 198 -2.32 2.07 -22.36
CA ASN A 198 -0.96 2.58 -22.39
C ASN A 198 0.02 1.44 -22.75
N PRO A 199 0.63 1.44 -23.95
CA PRO A 199 1.48 0.36 -24.45
C PRO A 199 2.85 0.29 -23.76
N ALA A 200 3.18 1.30 -22.96
CA ALA A 200 4.36 1.31 -22.09
C ALA A 200 3.87 1.21 -20.63
N LYS A 201 3.68 -0.02 -20.14
CA LYS A 201 3.68 -0.24 -18.68
C LYS A 201 5.13 -0.20 -18.23
N PRO A 202 5.59 0.87 -17.55
CA PRO A 202 6.98 1.00 -17.15
C PRO A 202 7.37 -0.15 -16.21
N ILE A 203 8.64 -0.59 -16.25
CA ILE A 203 9.13 -1.73 -15.44
C ILE A 203 8.97 -1.47 -13.93
N GLU A 204 8.98 -0.20 -13.54
CA GLU A 204 8.77 0.33 -12.21
C GLU A 204 7.42 -0.11 -11.62
N TRP A 205 6.42 -0.44 -12.45
CA TRP A 205 5.12 -0.95 -11.99
C TRP A 205 5.17 -2.40 -11.50
N PHE A 206 6.28 -3.10 -11.72
CA PHE A 206 6.44 -4.52 -11.39
C PHE A 206 7.45 -4.76 -10.27
N ARG A 207 8.22 -3.72 -9.88
CA ARG A 207 9.10 -3.78 -8.71
C ARG A 207 8.34 -3.35 -7.46
N SER A 208 8.73 -3.94 -6.33
CA SER A 208 8.19 -3.49 -5.04
C SER A 208 8.74 -2.09 -4.74
N MET A 209 7.94 -1.24 -4.11
CA MET A 209 8.36 0.08 -3.66
C MET A 209 8.36 0.12 -2.14
N ASP A 210 9.51 0.43 -1.57
CA ASP A 210 9.65 0.77 -0.17
C ASP A 210 9.39 2.27 -0.01
N VAL A 211 8.51 2.61 0.93
CA VAL A 211 8.07 3.98 1.17
C VAL A 211 8.41 4.37 2.59
N ASP A 212 9.08 5.51 2.73
CA ASP A 212 9.39 6.14 3.99
C ASP A 212 8.79 7.55 3.99
N VAL A 213 7.74 7.76 4.78
CA VAL A 213 7.09 9.06 4.94
C VAL A 213 7.27 9.54 6.37
N THR A 214 7.86 10.71 6.52
CA THR A 214 7.96 11.42 7.80
C THR A 214 7.27 12.78 7.66
N VAL A 215 6.29 13.03 8.51
CA VAL A 215 5.60 14.33 8.61
C VAL A 215 5.75 14.83 10.03
N ARG A 216 6.33 16.02 10.20
CA ARG A 216 6.52 16.68 11.50
C ARG A 216 5.82 18.02 11.48
N VAL A 217 5.01 18.28 12.50
CA VAL A 217 4.32 19.55 12.71
C VAL A 217 4.79 20.11 14.04
N CYS A 218 5.54 21.22 13.99
CA CYS A 218 6.21 21.82 15.13
C CYS A 218 5.46 23.07 15.60
N ASN A 219 5.60 23.41 16.88
CA ASN A 219 5.11 24.64 17.50
C ASN A 219 3.62 24.87 17.23
N ILE A 220 2.80 23.92 17.67
CA ILE A 220 1.36 23.92 17.44
C ILE A 220 0.67 24.68 18.57
N ARG A 221 -0.13 25.66 18.19
CA ARG A 221 -1.14 26.30 19.02
C ARG A 221 -2.51 25.92 18.48
N ALA A 222 -3.25 25.09 19.19
CA ALA A 222 -4.56 24.62 18.80
C ALA A 222 -5.66 25.28 19.64
N GLU A 223 -6.53 26.06 19.02
CA GLU A 223 -7.74 26.59 19.65
C GLU A 223 -8.88 25.58 19.55
N MET A 224 -9.43 25.18 20.69
CA MET A 224 -10.51 24.20 20.79
C MET A 224 -11.85 24.90 20.59
N LEU A 225 -12.40 24.79 19.38
CA LEU A 225 -13.65 25.49 19.05
C LEU A 225 -14.83 24.89 19.82
N ILE A 226 -15.57 25.76 20.50
CA ILE A 226 -16.85 25.46 21.16
C ILE A 226 -17.97 26.22 20.47
N TYR A 227 -19.16 25.62 20.43
CA TYR A 227 -20.36 26.34 19.99
C TYR A 227 -20.83 27.29 21.10
N SER A 228 -20.54 28.59 20.98
CA SER A 228 -21.06 29.60 21.91
C SER A 228 -22.28 30.31 21.28
N PRO A 229 -23.46 30.27 21.93
CA PRO A 229 -24.66 30.96 21.45
C PRO A 229 -24.62 32.49 21.69
N ALA A 230 -23.59 33.03 22.34
CA ALA A 230 -23.49 34.44 22.69
C ALA A 230 -23.12 35.32 21.48
N ILE A 231 -24.15 35.77 20.74
CA ILE A 231 -24.05 36.84 19.73
C ILE A 231 -24.56 38.16 20.34
N GLU A 232 -24.13 38.50 21.56
CA GLU A 232 -24.40 39.83 22.10
C GLU A 232 -23.18 40.72 21.85
N PRO A 233 -23.32 41.81 21.05
CA PRO A 233 -22.19 42.67 20.64
C PRO A 233 -21.56 43.50 21.78
N LEU A 234 -22.00 43.29 23.03
CA LEU A 234 -21.55 44.00 24.22
C LEU A 234 -20.59 43.18 25.11
N PHE A 235 -20.39 41.89 24.81
CA PHE A 235 -19.49 41.02 25.57
C PHE A 235 -18.27 40.64 24.73
N ASP A 236 -17.09 40.61 25.35
CA ASP A 236 -15.90 40.03 24.74
C ASP A 236 -16.19 38.56 24.36
N PRO A 237 -15.73 38.09 23.19
CA PRO A 237 -15.93 36.70 22.79
C PRO A 237 -15.42 35.75 23.86
N GLU A 238 -16.20 34.72 24.17
CA GLU A 238 -15.85 33.70 25.14
C GLU A 238 -14.53 33.05 24.74
N LYS A 239 -13.52 33.15 25.61
CA LYS A 239 -12.18 32.67 25.28
C LYS A 239 -12.16 31.16 25.22
N VAL A 240 -11.76 30.62 24.07
CA VAL A 240 -11.68 29.18 23.83
C VAL A 240 -10.45 28.57 24.50
N PRO A 241 -10.51 27.32 24.99
CA PRO A 241 -9.33 26.62 25.48
C PRO A 241 -8.26 26.49 24.40
N VAL A 242 -7.01 26.67 24.78
CA VAL A 242 -5.86 26.63 23.87
C VAL A 242 -4.92 25.52 24.30
N VAL A 243 -4.55 24.65 23.35
CA VAL A 243 -3.60 23.57 23.56
C VAL A 243 -2.30 23.90 22.84
N PHE A 244 -1.19 23.78 23.57
CA PHE A 244 0.15 23.92 23.04
C PHE A 244 0.83 22.56 22.96
N ILE A 245 1.44 22.28 21.82
CA ILE A 245 2.17 21.04 21.54
C ILE A 245 3.45 21.44 20.82
N GLU A 246 4.61 21.00 21.32
CA GLU A 246 5.89 21.29 20.68
C GLU A 246 5.99 20.58 19.33
N GLU A 247 5.57 19.31 19.26
CA GLU A 247 5.70 18.51 18.05
C GLU A 247 4.65 17.40 17.96
N VAL A 248 4.08 17.25 16.77
CA VAL A 248 3.40 16.03 16.33
C VAL A 248 4.18 15.42 15.16
N ALA A 249 4.63 14.18 15.32
CA ALA A 249 5.37 13.45 14.30
C ALA A 249 4.57 12.22 13.84
N VAL A 250 4.46 12.04 12.53
CA VAL A 250 3.89 10.86 11.88
C VAL A 250 4.95 10.23 11.00
N GLU A 251 5.31 9.00 11.31
CA GLU A 251 6.26 8.20 10.54
C GLU A 251 5.55 6.97 9.98
N VAL A 252 5.70 6.75 8.68
CA VAL A 252 5.15 5.60 7.98
C VAL A 252 6.26 4.95 7.18
N LYS A 253 6.64 3.74 7.58
CA LYS A 253 7.59 2.90 6.85
C LYS A 253 6.87 1.71 6.27
N LYS A 254 6.60 1.74 4.97
CA LYS A 254 5.99 0.64 4.23
C LYS A 254 7.06 -0.08 3.43
N THR A 255 7.11 -1.38 3.62
CA THR A 255 7.95 -2.30 2.83
C THR A 255 7.04 -3.32 2.17
N LYS A 256 7.61 -4.18 1.33
CA LYS A 256 6.89 -5.32 0.75
C LYS A 256 6.13 -6.15 1.79
N THR A 257 6.75 -6.52 2.90
CA THR A 257 6.17 -7.51 3.82
C THR A 257 5.52 -6.91 5.06
N GLN A 258 5.67 -5.61 5.31
CA GLN A 258 5.11 -4.95 6.47
C GLN A 258 4.93 -3.45 6.27
N ALA A 259 4.00 -2.86 7.00
CA ALA A 259 3.92 -1.41 7.18
C ALA A 259 3.96 -1.06 8.67
N LEU A 260 4.87 -0.18 9.04
CA LEU A 260 5.02 0.36 10.39
C LEU A 260 4.52 1.80 10.37
N ILE A 261 3.65 2.13 11.30
CA ILE A 261 3.11 3.47 11.50
C ILE A 261 3.42 3.87 12.92
N GLN A 262 4.01 5.05 13.10
CA GLN A 262 4.24 5.64 14.40
C GLN A 262 3.71 7.06 14.40
N VAL A 263 2.90 7.38 15.40
CA VAL A 263 2.49 8.76 15.66
C VAL A 263 2.98 9.11 17.05
N GLY A 264 3.76 10.17 17.17
CA GLY A 264 4.22 10.73 18.43
C GLY A 264 3.65 12.12 18.60
N VAL A 265 3.17 12.40 19.80
CA VAL A 265 2.76 13.73 20.25
C VAL A 265 3.63 14.04 21.46
N SER A 266 4.38 15.14 21.37
CA SER A 266 5.19 15.67 22.47
C SER A 266 4.30 15.98 23.69
N PRO A 267 4.88 16.31 24.85
CA PRO A 267 4.09 16.86 25.96
C PRO A 267 3.16 17.97 25.46
N ALA A 268 1.90 17.91 25.89
CA ALA A 268 0.85 18.84 25.50
C ALA A 268 0.27 19.53 26.73
N CYS A 269 -0.02 20.82 26.60
CA CYS A 269 -0.59 21.62 27.68
C CYS A 269 -1.82 22.39 27.19
N ALA A 270 -2.97 22.08 27.76
CA ALA A 270 -4.22 22.76 27.55
C ALA A 270 -4.44 23.81 28.65
N TYR A 271 -4.66 25.06 28.25
CA TYR A 271 -5.04 26.15 29.15
C TYR A 271 -6.51 26.48 28.99
N LEU A 272 -7.19 26.60 30.12
CA LEU A 272 -8.58 27.04 30.21
C LEU A 272 -8.60 28.38 30.95
N ASP A 273 -9.21 29.38 30.31
CA ASP A 273 -9.24 30.74 30.84
C ASP A 273 -10.17 30.86 32.05
N LYS A 274 -9.97 31.92 32.85
CA LYS A 274 -10.76 32.14 34.06
C LYS A 274 -12.25 32.20 33.75
N SER A 275 -13.05 31.42 34.49
CA SER A 275 -14.51 31.53 34.47
C SER A 275 -14.97 32.83 35.12
N ALA A 276 -16.11 33.38 34.67
CA ALA A 276 -16.76 34.53 35.29
C ALA A 276 -17.13 34.33 36.78
N SER A 277 -17.26 33.07 37.23
CA SER A 277 -17.55 32.69 38.62
C SER A 277 -16.36 32.11 39.38
N GLY A 278 -15.24 31.84 38.70
CA GLY A 278 -14.08 31.12 39.24
C GLY A 278 -12.90 32.05 39.56
N THR A 279 -12.05 31.65 40.50
CA THR A 279 -10.92 32.49 40.95
C THR A 279 -9.64 32.29 40.14
N ASP A 280 -9.37 31.07 39.63
CA ASP A 280 -8.09 30.68 39.00
C ASP A 280 -8.24 30.00 37.62
N PRO A 281 -7.26 30.14 36.71
CA PRO A 281 -7.30 29.50 35.40
C PRO A 281 -7.08 27.99 35.52
N GLY A 282 -7.69 27.23 34.60
CA GLY A 282 -7.53 25.78 34.54
C GLY A 282 -6.36 25.36 33.64
N CYS A 283 -5.76 24.21 33.92
CA CYS A 283 -4.71 23.63 33.09
C CYS A 283 -4.79 22.10 33.10
N ILE A 284 -4.63 21.47 31.93
CA ILE A 284 -4.47 20.02 31.77
C ILE A 284 -3.21 19.78 30.97
N THR A 285 -2.32 18.93 31.50
CA THR A 285 -1.09 18.51 30.85
C THR A 285 -1.14 17.03 30.53
N LEU A 286 -0.55 16.67 29.40
CA LEU A 286 -0.27 15.31 28.98
C LEU A 286 1.25 15.21 28.77
N SER A 287 1.92 14.26 29.44
CA SER A 287 3.38 14.13 29.32
C SER A 287 3.84 13.57 27.96
N GLY A 288 2.95 12.86 27.26
CA GLY A 288 3.17 12.45 25.88
C GLY A 288 2.11 11.47 25.40
N PHE A 289 1.99 11.33 24.09
CA PHE A 289 1.15 10.30 23.48
C PHE A 289 1.88 9.63 22.33
N GLN A 290 1.77 8.31 22.27
CA GLN A 290 2.35 7.53 21.19
C GLN A 290 1.36 6.48 20.69
N PHE A 291 1.19 6.44 19.37
CA PHE A 291 0.52 5.35 18.68
C PHE A 291 1.56 4.60 17.83
N ARG A 292 1.53 3.28 17.88
CA ARG A 292 2.33 2.40 17.02
C ARG A 292 1.41 1.38 16.37
N GLY A 293 1.48 1.28 15.05
CA GLY A 293 0.76 0.31 14.23
C GLY A 293 1.74 -0.56 13.44
N HIS A 294 1.50 -1.86 13.37
CA HIS A 294 2.27 -2.80 12.57
C HIS A 294 1.33 -3.68 11.75
N ALA A 295 1.29 -3.44 10.44
CA ALA A 295 0.67 -4.32 9.46
C ALA A 295 1.69 -5.31 8.93
N MET A 296 1.27 -6.57 8.78
CA MET A 296 2.08 -7.65 8.24
C MET A 296 1.41 -8.28 7.02
N TYR A 297 2.19 -8.47 5.95
CA TYR A 297 1.73 -8.95 4.65
C TYR A 297 2.40 -10.26 4.26
N SER A 298 1.67 -11.13 3.55
CA SER A 298 2.18 -12.42 3.09
C SER A 298 1.74 -12.74 1.67
N ALA A 299 2.65 -13.36 0.92
CA ALA A 299 2.40 -13.93 -0.41
C ALA A 299 2.02 -15.42 -0.36
N LYS A 300 1.98 -16.03 0.82
CA LYS A 300 1.81 -17.48 0.97
C LYS A 300 0.43 -17.92 0.50
N GLU A 301 0.38 -18.89 -0.41
CA GLU A 301 -0.86 -19.41 -1.04
C GLU A 301 -1.65 -18.35 -1.83
N VAL A 302 -1.01 -17.23 -2.20
CA VAL A 302 -1.61 -16.16 -3.01
C VAL A 302 -1.23 -16.34 -4.49
N ALA A 303 -2.18 -16.09 -5.39
CA ALA A 303 -1.93 -16.16 -6.84
C ALA A 303 -0.87 -15.12 -7.26
N TRP A 304 -0.10 -15.41 -8.31
CA TRP A 304 1.02 -14.56 -8.76
C TRP A 304 0.59 -13.18 -9.28
N ASN A 305 -0.65 -13.05 -9.73
CA ASN A 305 -1.23 -11.83 -10.28
C ASN A 305 -1.99 -10.99 -9.24
N MET A 306 -1.87 -11.35 -7.96
CA MET A 306 -2.54 -10.72 -6.83
C MET A 306 -1.52 -10.03 -5.92
N GLY A 307 -1.93 -8.92 -5.32
CA GLY A 307 -1.17 -8.27 -4.24
C GLY A 307 -1.07 -9.13 -2.98
N LEU A 308 -0.19 -8.71 -2.06
CA LEU A 308 0.03 -9.41 -0.80
C LEU A 308 -1.20 -9.31 0.11
N VAL A 309 -1.41 -10.32 0.94
CA VAL A 309 -2.54 -10.39 1.88
C VAL A 309 -2.08 -9.92 3.26
N GLU A 310 -2.79 -8.97 3.85
CA GLU A 310 -2.57 -8.53 5.22
C GLU A 310 -3.11 -9.57 6.20
N TYR A 311 -2.21 -10.24 6.92
CA TYR A 311 -2.59 -11.31 7.85
C TYR A 311 -2.52 -10.89 9.32
N GLY A 312 -1.96 -9.72 9.63
CA GLY A 312 -1.81 -9.25 11.00
C GLY A 312 -1.78 -7.74 11.11
N TRP A 313 -2.41 -7.23 12.16
CA TRP A 313 -2.44 -5.82 12.53
C TRP A 313 -2.32 -5.68 14.05
N ILE A 314 -1.21 -5.13 14.51
CA ILE A 314 -0.95 -4.89 15.94
C ILE A 314 -0.94 -3.39 16.18
N MET A 315 -1.65 -2.95 17.21
CA MET A 315 -1.70 -1.57 17.66
C MET A 315 -1.26 -1.46 19.12
N GLU A 316 -0.44 -0.46 19.40
CA GLU A 316 -0.04 -0.06 20.74
C GLU A 316 -0.30 1.44 20.91
N ILE A 317 -1.10 1.78 21.93
CA ILE A 317 -1.43 3.15 22.32
C ILE A 317 -0.81 3.36 23.70
N LEU A 318 0.10 4.33 23.80
CA LEU A 318 0.76 4.73 25.03
C LEU A 318 0.33 6.15 25.33
N VAL A 319 -0.29 6.34 26.48
CA VAL A 319 -0.68 7.64 27.01
C VAL A 319 0.15 7.86 28.26
N GLY A 320 0.92 8.94 28.29
CA GLY A 320 1.68 9.32 29.46
C GLY A 320 0.78 9.82 30.60
N ASP A 321 1.40 10.45 31.59
CA ASP A 321 0.72 11.07 32.71
C ASP A 321 -0.24 12.18 32.24
N ILE A 322 -1.49 12.07 32.66
CA ILE A 322 -2.48 13.13 32.51
C ILE A 322 -2.62 13.80 33.88
N ALA A 323 -2.23 15.07 33.98
CA ALA A 323 -2.33 15.82 35.22
C ALA A 323 -3.00 17.17 34.97
N GLY A 324 -3.74 17.70 35.95
CA GLY A 324 -4.36 19.01 35.75
C GLY A 324 -5.12 19.53 36.94
N THR A 325 -5.34 20.84 36.93
CA THR A 325 -6.15 21.57 37.90
C THR A 325 -7.29 22.27 37.17
N LEU A 326 -8.53 21.99 37.56
CA LEU A 326 -9.73 22.49 36.92
C LEU A 326 -10.66 23.13 37.96
N ASP A 327 -11.02 24.40 37.77
CA ASP A 327 -12.16 25.02 38.44
C ASP A 327 -13.49 24.34 38.08
N PHE A 328 -14.22 23.87 39.09
CA PHE A 328 -15.52 23.21 38.96
C PHE A 328 -16.62 24.17 39.45
N PRO A 329 -17.75 24.30 38.73
CA PRO A 329 -18.21 23.49 37.58
C PRO A 329 -17.80 24.03 36.20
N SER A 330 -17.27 25.25 36.13
CA SER A 330 -17.16 25.99 34.88
C SER A 330 -16.27 25.32 33.83
N HIS A 331 -15.07 24.85 34.21
CA HIS A 331 -14.19 24.18 33.24
C HIS A 331 -14.72 22.80 32.82
N ALA A 332 -15.44 22.11 33.71
CA ALA A 332 -16.06 20.82 33.36
C ALA A 332 -17.15 21.01 32.29
N LEU A 333 -17.92 22.09 32.36
CA LEU A 333 -18.91 22.44 31.33
C LEU A 333 -18.22 22.75 29.99
N VAL A 334 -17.12 23.50 30.00
CA VAL A 334 -16.35 23.81 28.78
C VAL A 334 -15.79 22.52 28.14
N LEU A 335 -15.21 21.62 28.93
CA LEU A 335 -14.72 20.34 28.41
C LEU A 335 -15.84 19.47 27.83
N HIS A 336 -17.01 19.45 28.48
CA HIS A 336 -18.19 18.78 27.96
C HIS A 336 -18.62 19.37 26.61
N GLN A 337 -18.70 20.70 26.49
CA GLN A 337 -19.06 21.39 25.24
C GLN A 337 -18.06 21.10 24.11
N ILE A 338 -16.76 21.05 24.42
CA ILE A 338 -15.74 20.65 23.43
C ILE A 338 -16.02 19.23 22.93
N LEU A 339 -16.22 18.28 23.85
CA LEU A 339 -16.45 16.88 23.50
C LEU A 339 -17.74 16.72 22.69
N GLU A 340 -18.82 17.38 23.10
CA GLU A 340 -20.11 17.36 22.42
C GLU A 340 -19.98 17.96 21.01
N THR A 341 -19.34 19.12 20.86
CA THR A 341 -19.12 19.78 19.56
C THR A 341 -18.27 18.90 18.65
N LEU A 342 -17.20 18.29 19.18
CA LEU A 342 -16.32 17.39 18.45
C LEU A 342 -17.07 16.15 17.96
N LEU A 343 -17.87 15.51 18.83
CA LEU A 343 -18.67 14.34 18.47
C LEU A 343 -19.74 14.68 17.44
N LEU A 344 -20.41 15.83 17.57
CA LEU A 344 -21.43 16.29 16.62
C LEU A 344 -20.85 16.38 15.21
N PHE A 345 -19.68 17.02 15.02
CA PHE A 345 -19.06 17.15 13.71
C PHE A 345 -18.50 15.83 13.16
N ILE A 346 -17.95 14.96 14.02
CA ILE A 346 -17.46 13.64 13.59
C ILE A 346 -18.61 12.74 13.14
N LEU A 347 -19.72 12.74 13.88
CA LEU A 347 -20.87 11.86 13.67
C LEU A 347 -21.94 12.45 12.73
N SER A 348 -21.81 13.73 12.34
CA SER A 348 -22.73 14.43 11.44
C SER A 348 -22.99 13.59 10.17
N PRO A 349 -24.23 13.14 9.92
CA PRO A 349 -24.54 12.35 8.74
C PRO A 349 -24.57 13.19 7.46
N ASP A 350 -24.81 14.50 7.57
CA ASP A 350 -24.95 15.41 6.42
C ASP A 350 -23.63 15.56 5.66
N ASP A 351 -22.50 15.47 6.36
CA ASP A 351 -21.16 15.53 5.77
C ASP A 351 -20.59 14.13 5.46
N ALA A 352 -21.40 13.06 5.49
CA ALA A 352 -20.91 11.72 5.22
C ALA A 352 -20.59 11.55 3.73
N THR A 353 -19.31 11.32 3.42
CA THR A 353 -18.90 10.98 2.05
C THR A 353 -19.49 9.63 1.61
N LYS A 354 -19.98 9.56 0.36
CA LYS A 354 -20.44 8.29 -0.22
C LYS A 354 -19.25 7.35 -0.38
N VAL A 355 -19.21 6.30 0.43
CA VAL A 355 -18.17 5.26 0.31
C VAL A 355 -18.60 4.25 -0.76
N PRO A 356 -17.71 3.85 -1.69
CA PRO A 356 -18.01 2.80 -2.67
C PRO A 356 -18.44 1.48 -2.02
N ASP A 357 -19.30 0.72 -2.71
CA ASP A 357 -19.78 -0.59 -2.23
C ASP A 357 -18.61 -1.54 -1.96
N ARG A 358 -18.58 -2.06 -0.73
CA ARG A 358 -17.48 -2.88 -0.23
C ARG A 358 -17.59 -4.32 -0.76
N MET A 359 -16.95 -4.60 -1.88
CA MET A 359 -16.79 -5.96 -2.40
C MET A 359 -15.88 -6.80 -1.49
N GLN A 360 -16.41 -7.91 -0.96
CA GLN A 360 -15.67 -8.84 -0.09
C GLN A 360 -14.94 -9.91 -0.92
N PHE A 361 -13.63 -9.75 -1.05
CA PHE A 361 -12.74 -10.76 -1.62
C PHE A 361 -12.24 -11.72 -0.53
N CYS A 362 -12.03 -12.97 -0.92
CA CYS A 362 -11.35 -13.94 -0.09
C CYS A 362 -9.83 -13.72 -0.09
N GLN A 363 -9.11 -14.40 0.81
CA GLN A 363 -7.64 -14.36 0.88
C GLN A 363 -6.92 -14.76 -0.42
N HIS A 364 -7.61 -15.41 -1.36
CA HIS A 364 -7.06 -15.78 -2.68
C HIS A 364 -7.41 -14.77 -3.78
N GLY A 365 -8.00 -13.62 -3.43
CA GLY A 365 -8.34 -12.57 -4.40
C GLY A 365 -9.60 -12.82 -5.24
N GLN A 366 -10.40 -13.82 -4.86
CA GLN A 366 -11.62 -14.22 -5.57
C GLN A 366 -12.84 -13.83 -4.72
N LEU A 367 -14.01 -13.72 -5.33
CA LEU A 367 -15.25 -13.58 -4.55
C LEU A 367 -15.38 -14.79 -3.62
N THR A 368 -15.73 -14.55 -2.36
CA THR A 368 -15.87 -15.58 -1.31
C THR A 368 -16.69 -16.80 -1.75
N LYS A 369 -17.75 -16.56 -2.54
CA LYS A 369 -18.66 -17.60 -3.06
C LYS A 369 -18.15 -18.34 -4.31
N ALA A 370 -17.16 -17.81 -5.02
CA ALA A 370 -16.65 -18.33 -6.28
C ALA A 370 -15.16 -18.73 -6.18
N CYS A 371 -14.66 -18.96 -4.97
CA CYS A 371 -13.25 -19.24 -4.76
C CYS A 371 -12.88 -20.67 -5.23
N SER A 372 -12.00 -20.74 -6.23
CA SER A 372 -11.43 -21.95 -6.83
C SER A 372 -10.55 -22.80 -5.89
N VAL A 373 -10.17 -22.26 -4.73
CA VAL A 373 -9.33 -22.93 -3.72
C VAL A 373 -10.16 -23.45 -2.54
N ALA A 374 -11.37 -22.92 -2.33
CA ALA A 374 -12.28 -23.36 -1.28
C ALA A 374 -12.61 -24.85 -1.44
N GLY A 375 -12.47 -25.64 -0.36
CA GLY A 375 -12.84 -27.06 -0.34
C GLY A 375 -11.84 -28.03 -1.01
N LYS A 376 -10.63 -27.58 -1.40
CA LYS A 376 -9.59 -28.45 -1.99
C LYS A 376 -8.58 -29.05 -0.99
N LYS A 377 -8.55 -28.57 0.26
CA LYS A 377 -7.71 -29.16 1.32
C LYS A 377 -8.40 -30.43 1.85
N LYS A 378 -7.76 -31.59 1.71
CA LYS A 378 -8.24 -32.87 2.24
C LYS A 378 -8.41 -32.71 3.77
N ASN A 379 -9.64 -32.91 4.27
CA ASN A 379 -10.07 -32.95 5.69
C ASN A 379 -10.78 -31.72 6.28
N GLU A 380 -11.19 -30.73 5.49
CA GLU A 380 -12.10 -29.69 5.99
C GLU A 380 -13.45 -29.75 5.24
N PRO A 381 -14.61 -29.57 5.93
CA PRO A 381 -15.89 -29.44 5.26
C PRO A 381 -15.82 -28.31 4.22
N LEU A 382 -16.65 -28.36 3.16
CA LEU A 382 -16.79 -27.31 2.13
C LEU A 382 -17.21 -25.97 2.76
N ALA A 383 -16.28 -25.30 3.40
CA ALA A 383 -16.46 -23.98 3.98
C ALA A 383 -16.18 -22.94 2.91
N ALA A 384 -17.00 -21.88 2.87
CA ALA A 384 -16.74 -20.71 2.05
C ALA A 384 -15.36 -20.13 2.38
N CYS A 385 -14.63 -19.68 1.37
CA CYS A 385 -13.30 -19.11 1.60
C CYS A 385 -13.39 -17.86 2.46
N ARG A 386 -12.55 -17.72 3.47
CA ARG A 386 -12.58 -16.57 4.37
C ARG A 386 -12.02 -15.32 3.70
N THR A 387 -12.52 -14.16 4.15
CA THR A 387 -11.98 -12.85 3.77
C THR A 387 -10.65 -12.61 4.48
N GLU A 388 -9.83 -11.73 3.89
CA GLU A 388 -8.59 -11.23 4.50
C GLU A 388 -8.84 -10.70 5.93
N GLU A 389 -9.93 -9.94 6.09
CA GLU A 389 -10.35 -9.39 7.37
C GLU A 389 -10.69 -10.44 8.44
N ALA A 390 -11.34 -11.54 8.04
CA ALA A 390 -11.73 -12.60 8.97
C ALA A 390 -10.56 -13.47 9.44
N MET A 391 -9.43 -13.42 8.73
CA MET A 391 -8.21 -14.18 9.05
C MET A 391 -7.15 -13.32 9.75
N LYS A 392 -7.34 -12.00 9.76
CA LYS A 392 -6.37 -11.04 10.28
C LYS A 392 -6.21 -11.20 11.78
N TYR A 393 -4.99 -11.51 12.22
CA TYR A 393 -4.63 -11.45 13.63
C TYR A 393 -4.66 -9.98 14.10
N ARG A 394 -5.32 -9.72 15.24
CA ARG A 394 -5.46 -8.38 15.79
C ARG A 394 -5.05 -8.37 17.24
N GLN A 395 -4.23 -7.39 17.58
CA GLN A 395 -3.89 -7.11 18.97
C GLN A 395 -3.95 -5.61 19.18
N ILE A 396 -4.55 -5.19 20.29
CA ILE A 396 -4.58 -3.81 20.75
C ILE A 396 -4.02 -3.80 22.17
N ARG A 397 -2.99 -3.01 22.40
CA ARG A 397 -2.48 -2.70 23.73
C ARG A 397 -2.71 -1.23 24.01
N ILE A 398 -3.27 -0.92 25.17
CA ILE A 398 -3.45 0.45 25.65
C ILE A 398 -2.74 0.51 27.00
N SER A 399 -1.85 1.47 27.16
CA SER A 399 -1.18 1.80 28.42
C SER A 399 -1.47 3.25 28.76
N VAL A 400 -1.83 3.51 30.01
CA VAL A 400 -1.97 4.85 30.56
C VAL A 400 -1.11 4.88 31.83
N ASP A 401 -0.17 5.82 31.91
CA ASP A 401 0.81 5.85 33.00
C ASP A 401 0.16 6.32 34.32
N SER A 402 -0.46 7.51 34.34
CA SER A 402 -1.26 8.00 35.47
C SER A 402 -2.35 8.99 35.04
N VAL A 403 -3.36 9.21 35.91
CA VAL A 403 -4.39 10.24 35.76
C VAL A 403 -4.61 10.97 37.09
N ASP A 404 -4.03 12.16 37.20
CA ASP A 404 -4.02 13.02 38.40
C ASP A 404 -4.76 14.34 38.14
N LEU A 405 -6.09 14.31 38.18
CA LEU A 405 -6.93 15.50 38.01
C LEU A 405 -7.39 16.05 39.37
N THR A 406 -7.26 17.36 39.53
CA THR A 406 -7.70 18.09 40.72
C THR A 406 -8.79 19.07 40.34
N PHE A 407 -9.98 18.87 40.90
CA PHE A 407 -11.14 19.74 40.75
C PHE A 407 -11.21 20.67 41.96
N ALA A 408 -11.04 21.96 41.73
CA ALA A 408 -11.15 22.98 42.76
C ALA A 408 -12.53 23.64 42.70
N GLU A 409 -13.17 23.76 43.86
CA GLU A 409 -14.36 24.57 44.10
C GLU A 409 -14.03 25.55 45.23
N GLU A 410 -14.76 26.66 45.39
CA GLU A 410 -14.42 27.78 46.30
C GLU A 410 -13.92 27.37 47.71
N LYS A 411 -14.35 26.21 48.23
CA LYS A 411 -13.97 25.68 49.55
C LYS A 411 -13.60 24.20 49.58
N THR A 412 -13.59 23.51 48.43
CA THR A 412 -13.45 22.06 48.37
C THR A 412 -12.48 21.67 47.25
N ILE A 413 -11.64 20.67 47.49
CA ILE A 413 -10.76 20.10 46.47
C ILE A 413 -11.09 18.61 46.34
N LEU A 414 -11.47 18.20 45.13
CA LEU A 414 -11.66 16.80 44.74
C LEU A 414 -10.46 16.38 43.91
N LYS A 415 -9.72 15.35 44.35
CA LYS A 415 -8.57 14.83 43.62
C LYS A 415 -8.85 13.38 43.21
N THR A 416 -8.64 13.05 41.94
CA THR A 416 -8.60 11.66 41.49
C THR A 416 -7.27 11.04 41.92
N THR A 417 -7.32 9.88 42.57
CA THR A 417 -6.16 9.08 42.97
C THR A 417 -6.14 7.74 42.28
#